data_AF-A0A9D7G9J7-F1
#
_entry.id   AF-A0A9D7G9J7-F1
#
_cell.length_a   1.000
_cell.length_b   1.000
_cell.length_c   1.000
_cell.angle_alpha   90.00
_cell.angle_beta   90.00
_cell.angle_gamma   90.00
#
_symmetry.space_group_name_H-M   'P 1'
#
loop_
_entity.id
_entity.type
_entity.pdbx_description
1 polymer ?
#
loop_
_entity_poly.entity_id
_entity_poly.type
_entity_poly.pdbx_seq_one_letter_code
_entity_poly.pdbx_strand_id
1 'polypeptide(L)' 'MRVFDLSGALVHGLYLGEAPESGMLQLPWDASGRAAGMYFYEAVNGDRAVRGKVILE' A
#
# COMPACT_ATOMS: atom_id res chain seq x y z
N MET A 1 6.11 -2.67 1.39
CA MET A 1 4.72 -2.29 1.76
C MET A 1 3.76 -3.09 0.90
N ARG A 2 2.61 -3.49 1.44
CA ARG A 2 1.55 -4.22 0.73
C ARG A 2 0.22 -3.49 0.92
N VAL A 3 -0.61 -3.43 -0.11
CA VAL A 3 -1.93 -2.80 -0.11
C VAL A 3 -2.96 -3.81 -0.59
N PHE A 4 -4.05 -3.91 0.15
CA PHE A 4 -5.13 -4.87 -0.05
C PHE A 4 -6.46 -4.16 -0.21
N ASP A 5 -7.35 -4.72 -1.03
CA ASP A 5 -8.75 -4.28 -1.08
C ASP A 5 -9.57 -4.86 0.09
N LEU A 6 -10.86 -4.55 0.13
CA LEU A 6 -11.79 -5.04 1.16
C LEU A 6 -12.01 -6.56 1.14
N SER A 7 -11.74 -7.22 0.02
CA SER A 7 -11.80 -8.69 -0.08
C SER A 7 -10.52 -9.36 0.46
N GLY A 8 -9.48 -8.57 0.73
CA GLY A 8 -8.16 -9.05 1.13
C GLY A 8 -7.25 -9.38 -0.06
N ALA A 9 -7.68 -9.10 -1.30
CA ALA A 9 -6.85 -9.31 -2.47
C ALA A 9 -5.71 -8.28 -2.51
N LEU A 10 -4.50 -8.72 -2.86
CA LEU A 10 -3.34 -7.85 -2.99
C LEU A 10 -3.52 -6.97 -4.24
N VAL A 11 -3.61 -5.66 -4.02
CA VAL A 11 -3.74 -4.66 -5.08
C VAL A 11 -2.37 -4.10 -5.46
N HIS A 12 -1.49 -3.90 -4.48
CA HIS A 12 -0.16 -3.37 -4.74
C HIS A 12 0.85 -3.88 -3.71
N GLY A 13 2.11 -4.00 -4.14
CA GLY A 13 3.21 -4.38 -3.27
C GLY A 13 4.51 -3.76 -3.76
N LEU A 14 5.33 -3.30 -2.82
CA LEU A 14 6.71 -2.91 -3.10
C LEU A 14 7.64 -4.11 -2.89
N TYR A 15 8.57 -4.28 -3.82
CA TYR A 15 9.71 -5.17 -3.69
C TYR A 15 10.80 -4.57 -2.80
N LEU A 16 11.74 -5.41 -2.38
CA LEU A 16 12.89 -5.01 -1.60
C LEU A 16 13.74 -3.99 -2.37
N GLY A 17 14.03 -2.85 -1.74
CA GLY A 17 14.81 -1.76 -2.35
C GLY A 17 13.98 -0.71 -3.11
N GLU A 18 12.67 -0.88 -3.29
CA GLU A 18 11.82 0.11 -3.97
C GLU A 18 11.32 1.22 -3.04
N ALA A 19 11.34 0.97 -1.72
CA ALA A 19 10.97 1.97 -0.74
C ALA A 19 12.13 2.98 -0.57
N PRO A 20 11.85 4.29 -0.63
CA PRO A 20 12.88 5.29 -0.37
C PRO A 20 13.37 5.16 1.08
N GLU A 21 14.68 5.36 1.30
CA GLU A 21 15.29 5.28 2.63
C GLU A 21 14.77 6.36 3.59
N SER A 22 14.30 7.48 3.04
CA SER A 22 13.68 8.56 3.80
C SER A 22 12.66 9.34 2.95
N GLY A 23 11.77 10.07 3.62
CA GLY A 23 10.81 10.96 2.98
C GLY A 23 9.48 10.28 2.63
N MET A 24 8.83 10.80 1.58
CA MET A 24 7.49 10.40 1.17
C MET A 24 7.55 9.30 0.11
N LEU A 25 6.88 8.19 0.38
CA LEU A 25 6.62 7.15 -0.61
C LEU A 25 5.35 7.49 -1.39
N GLN A 26 5.46 7.60 -2.72
CA GLN A 26 4.33 7.73 -3.61
C GLN A 26 4.07 6.39 -4.32
N LEU A 27 2.84 5.90 -4.21
CA LEU A 27 2.41 4.70 -4.92
C LEU A 27 1.63 5.14 -6.15
N PRO A 28 2.04 4.74 -7.38
CA PRO A 28 1.27 5.04 -8.56
C PRO A 28 -0.09 4.32 -8.46
N TRP A 29 -1.17 5.08 -8.60
CA TRP A 29 -2.53 4.57 -8.54
C TRP A 29 -3.16 4.71 -9.92
N ASP A 30 -3.24 3.61 -10.67
CA ASP A 30 -3.88 3.59 -11.97
C ASP A 30 -5.38 3.32 -11.80
N ALA A 31 -6.22 4.19 -12.39
CA ALA A 31 -7.68 4.05 -12.32
C ALA A 31 -8.21 2.83 -13.12
N SER A 32 -7.35 2.13 -13.85
CA SER A 32 -7.64 0.89 -14.57
C SER A 32 -7.83 -0.29 -13.62
N GLY A 33 -8.94 -0.30 -12.89
CA GLY A 33 -9.39 -1.42 -12.06
C GLY A 33 -9.29 -1.20 -10.54
N ARG A 34 -8.72 -0.08 -10.09
CA ARG A 34 -8.61 0.29 -8.67
C ARG A 34 -9.53 1.47 -8.38
N ALA A 35 -10.81 1.16 -8.11
CA ALA A 35 -11.85 2.15 -7.88
C ALA A 35 -11.62 2.98 -6.60
N ALA A 36 -12.27 4.15 -6.52
CA ALA A 36 -12.45 4.85 -5.25
C ALA A 36 -13.01 3.87 -4.20
N GLY A 37 -12.52 3.96 -2.96
CA GLY A 37 -12.86 3.00 -1.92
C GLY A 37 -11.87 2.94 -0.78
N MET A 38 -12.10 1.98 0.11
CA MET A 38 -11.25 1.74 1.27
C MET A 38 -10.26 0.61 0.99
N TYR A 39 -9.02 0.84 1.39
CA TYR A 39 -7.93 -0.13 1.26
C TYR A 39 -7.21 -0.29 2.59
N PHE A 40 -6.63 -1.46 2.80
CA PHE A 40 -5.74 -1.74 3.93
C PHE A 40 -4.31 -1.75 3.46
N TYR A 41 -3.39 -1.27 4.29
CA TYR A 41 -1.97 -1.40 4.00
C TYR A 41 -1.21 -1.99 5.18
N GLU A 42 -0.10 -2.63 4.85
CA GLU A 42 0.89 -3.09 5.79
C GLU A 42 2.30 -2.73 5.31
N ALA A 43 3.07 -2.09 6.18
CA ALA A 43 4.47 -1.79 5.97
C ALA A 43 5.29 -2.50 7.04
N VAL A 44 6.29 -3.29 6.62
CA VAL A 44 7.22 -3.99 7.51
C VAL A 44 8.62 -3.48 7.21
N ASN A 45 9.36 -3.12 8.26
CA ASN A 45 10.76 -2.71 8.20
C ASN A 45 11.53 -3.38 9.34
N GLY A 46 12.29 -4.44 9.01
CA GLY A 46 12.88 -5.34 9.99
C GLY A 46 11.81 -5.93 10.90
N ASP A 47 11.96 -5.74 12.21
CA ASP A 47 11.02 -6.25 13.21
C ASP A 47 9.81 -5.34 13.47
N ARG A 48 9.73 -4.19 12.78
CA ARG A 48 8.63 -3.23 12.96
C ARG A 48 7.58 -3.43 11.89
N ALA A 49 6.32 -3.51 12.29
CA ALA A 49 5.18 -3.54 11.38
C ALA A 49 4.21 -2.40 11.70
N VAL A 50 3.74 -1.71 10.66
CA VAL A 50 2.69 -0.71 10.72
C VAL A 50 1.55 -1.17 9.81
N ARG A 51 0.32 -1.05 10.32
CA ARG A 51 -0.90 -1.37 9.58
C ARG A 51 -1.84 -0.18 9.65
N GLY A 52 -2.58 0.05 8.57
CA GLY A 52 -3.55 1.11 8.52
C GLY A 52 -4.58 0.92 7.43
N LYS A 53 -5.50 1.88 7.36
CA LYS A 53 -6.51 1.98 6.31
C LYS A 53 -6.40 3.32 5.62
N VAL A 54 -6.67 3.33 4.33
CA VAL A 54 -6.77 4.55 3.50
C VAL A 54 -8.11 4.55 2.78
N ILE A 55 -8.73 5.71 2.68
CA ILE A 55 -9.93 5.93 1.88
C ILE A 55 -9.50 6.81 0.71
N LEU A 56 -9.75 6.33 -0.51
CA LEU A 56 -9.54 7.06 -1.74
C LEU A 56 -10.91 7.50 -2.25
N GLU A 57 -11.07 8.79 -2.45
CA GLU A 57 -12.27 9.42 -3.02
C GLU A 57 -12.05 9.78 -4.49
#